data_AF-A0A520QLL0-F1
#
_entry.id   AF-A0A520QLL0-F1
#
_cell.length_a   1.000
_cell.length_b   1.000
_cell.length_c   1.000
_cell.angle_alpha   90.00
_cell.angle_beta   90.00
_cell.angle_gamma   90.00
#
_symmetry.space_group_name_H-M   'P 1'
#
loop_
_entity.id
_entity.type
_entity.pdbx_description
1 polymer ?
#
loop_
_entity_poly.entity_id
_entity_poly.type
_entity_poly.pdbx_seq_one_letter_code
_entity_poly.pdbx_strand_id
1 'polypeptide(L)'
;MRTLSLSLFALLAACGAEETGDVPELATGSGTAAVALEADVEADVEAAAATHGGTVVAVGAHHVEVVAHDEGVIDAFLLGEAPPVAETQITVSVSGDDGEVHPVLLTWHPSEGRYQGRMHHAQPI
;
A
#
# COMPACT_ATOMS: atom_id res chain seq x y z
N MET A 1 37.96 -35.49 -48.49
CA MET A 1 37.05 -36.14 -47.51
C MET A 1 35.83 -35.22 -47.40
N ARG A 2 34.80 -35.28 -48.28
CA ARG A 2 33.64 -36.19 -48.39
C ARG A 2 32.74 -36.23 -47.13
N THR A 3 31.58 -35.54 -47.26
CA THR A 3 30.20 -35.84 -46.76
C THR A 3 29.91 -35.93 -45.25
N LEU A 4 29.01 -35.12 -44.65
CA LEU A 4 27.53 -35.06 -44.72
C LEU A 4 26.88 -35.84 -43.55
N SER A 5 25.76 -35.32 -43.04
CA SER A 5 24.64 -36.04 -42.38
C SER A 5 24.43 -35.85 -40.87
N LEU A 6 23.50 -34.94 -40.56
CA LEU A 6 22.24 -35.19 -39.82
C LEU A 6 22.18 -36.38 -38.84
N SER A 7 21.87 -36.11 -37.57
CA SER A 7 21.21 -37.08 -36.69
C SER A 7 20.14 -36.39 -35.83
N LEU A 8 18.94 -36.55 -36.34
CA LEU A 8 17.63 -36.41 -35.71
C LEU A 8 17.52 -37.37 -34.51
N PHE A 9 17.17 -36.86 -33.32
CA PHE A 9 16.62 -37.68 -32.25
C PHE A 9 15.19 -37.20 -31.95
N ALA A 10 14.24 -37.99 -32.42
CA ALA A 10 12.85 -37.96 -31.98
C ALA A 10 12.69 -38.99 -30.85
N LEU A 11 11.90 -38.69 -29.81
CA LEU A 11 11.01 -39.68 -29.19
C LEU A 11 9.90 -39.00 -28.37
N LEU A 12 8.69 -39.50 -28.59
CA LEU A 12 7.42 -39.16 -27.96
C LEU A 12 7.33 -39.64 -26.50
N ALA A 13 6.45 -39.01 -25.71
CA ALA A 13 5.35 -39.65 -24.94
C ALA A 13 5.09 -38.96 -23.59
N ALA A 14 3.95 -38.25 -23.49
CA ALA A 14 3.03 -38.35 -22.35
C ALA A 14 1.78 -37.50 -22.65
N CYS A 15 0.79 -38.17 -23.23
CA CYS A 15 -0.60 -37.74 -23.30
C CYS A 15 -1.28 -38.15 -21.98
N GLY A 16 -2.22 -37.34 -21.48
CA GLY A 16 -3.28 -37.83 -20.59
C GLY A 16 -3.34 -37.19 -19.20
N ALA A 17 -4.21 -36.19 -19.06
CA ALA A 17 -5.01 -35.97 -17.85
C ALA A 17 -6.26 -35.17 -18.26
N GLU A 18 -7.30 -35.89 -18.65
CA GLU A 18 -8.67 -35.39 -18.73
C GLU A 18 -9.26 -35.54 -17.33
N GLU A 19 -9.62 -34.44 -16.65
CA GLU A 19 -10.53 -34.49 -15.50
C GLU A 19 -11.57 -33.37 -15.62
N THR A 20 -12.76 -33.81 -16.02
CA THR A 20 -14.05 -33.13 -16.03
C THR A 20 -14.42 -32.72 -14.61
N GLY A 21 -14.30 -31.42 -14.31
CA GLY A 21 -14.89 -30.81 -13.12
C GLY A 21 -16.10 -29.99 -13.50
N ASP A 22 -17.25 -30.65 -13.63
CA ASP A 22 -18.58 -30.04 -13.63
C ASP A 22 -18.78 -29.37 -12.28
N VAL A 23 -18.64 -28.05 -12.22
CA VAL A 23 -19.04 -27.24 -11.06
C VAL A 23 -20.46 -26.74 -11.31
N PRO A 24 -21.43 -27.05 -10.44
CA PRO A 24 -22.78 -26.55 -10.60
C PRO A 24 -22.76 -25.02 -10.44
N GLU A 25 -23.16 -24.33 -11.52
CA GLU A 25 -23.57 -22.93 -11.50
C GLU A 25 -24.82 -22.80 -10.63
N LEU A 26 -24.62 -22.66 -9.32
CA LEU A 26 -25.63 -22.20 -8.39
C LEU A 26 -25.72 -20.67 -8.47
N ALA A 27 -26.30 -20.19 -9.57
CA ALA A 27 -26.94 -18.89 -9.56
C ALA A 27 -28.25 -19.02 -8.79
N THR A 28 -28.32 -18.50 -7.56
CA THR A 28 -29.55 -17.95 -6.99
C THR A 28 -29.25 -17.15 -5.72
N GLY A 29 -29.27 -15.83 -5.90
CA GLY A 29 -29.82 -14.86 -4.95
C GLY A 29 -29.34 -14.92 -3.51
N SER A 30 -28.40 -14.04 -3.17
CA SER A 30 -28.44 -13.39 -1.87
C SER A 30 -28.31 -11.91 -2.10
N GLY A 31 -29.39 -11.20 -1.79
CA GLY A 31 -29.60 -9.81 -2.17
C GLY A 31 -28.43 -8.94 -1.77
N THR A 32 -27.96 -8.16 -2.73
CA THR A 32 -27.21 -6.93 -2.51
C THR A 32 -28.06 -6.05 -1.60
N ALA A 33 -27.84 -6.17 -0.29
CA ALA A 33 -28.23 -5.12 0.63
C ALA A 33 -27.35 -3.93 0.28
N ALA A 34 -27.88 -3.05 -0.58
CA ALA A 34 -27.42 -1.69 -0.71
C ALA A 34 -27.59 -1.04 0.67
N VAL A 35 -26.58 -1.19 1.51
CA VAL A 35 -26.42 -0.32 2.66
C VAL A 35 -25.86 0.96 2.07
N ALA A 36 -26.79 1.81 1.61
CA ALA A 36 -26.56 3.22 1.46
C ALA A 36 -26.26 3.76 2.86
N LEU A 37 -24.98 3.68 3.26
CA LEU A 37 -24.48 4.47 4.36
C LEU A 37 -24.16 5.85 3.79
N GLU A 38 -25.23 6.60 3.52
CA GLU A 38 -25.17 8.05 3.36
C GLU A 38 -25.01 8.62 4.77
N ALA A 39 -23.83 8.41 5.35
CA ALA A 39 -23.37 9.21 6.46
C ALA A 39 -22.65 10.39 5.84
N ASP A 40 -23.44 11.37 5.42
CA ASP A 40 -23.03 12.75 5.27
C ASP A 40 -22.62 13.23 6.67
N VAL A 41 -21.39 12.87 7.04
CA VAL A 41 -20.69 13.53 8.12
C VAL A 41 -19.84 14.55 7.39
N GLU A 42 -20.41 15.73 7.15
CA GLU A 42 -19.63 16.96 7.17
C GLU A 42 -19.00 17.05 8.58
N ALA A 43 -17.99 16.21 8.81
CA ALA A 43 -17.05 16.43 9.87
C ALA A 43 -16.38 17.71 9.42
N ASP A 44 -16.78 18.81 10.06
CA ASP A 44 -15.96 19.98 10.25
C ASP A 44 -14.69 19.47 10.96
N VAL A 45 -13.80 18.85 10.16
CA VAL A 45 -12.46 18.49 10.56
C VAL A 45 -11.79 19.85 10.64
N GLU A 46 -11.90 20.48 11.80
CA GLU A 46 -10.99 21.55 12.19
C GLU A 46 -9.60 21.04 11.81
N ALA A 47 -9.05 21.59 10.73
CA ALA A 47 -7.86 21.05 10.10
C ALA A 47 -6.78 21.06 11.16
N ALA A 48 -6.48 19.87 11.70
CA ALA A 48 -5.61 19.77 12.85
C ALA A 48 -4.30 20.45 12.47
N ALA A 49 -3.93 21.50 13.22
CA ALA A 49 -2.82 22.34 12.83
C ALA A 49 -1.50 21.57 13.02
N ALA A 50 -0.59 21.71 12.07
CA ALA A 50 0.79 21.25 12.19
C ALA A 50 1.43 21.88 13.44
N THR A 51 2.03 21.05 14.29
CA THR A 51 2.69 21.45 15.55
C THR A 51 4.21 21.39 15.45
N HIS A 52 4.74 20.55 14.57
CA HIS A 52 6.15 20.27 14.32
C HIS A 52 6.67 20.93 13.04
N GLY A 53 5.87 21.77 12.40
CA GLY A 53 6.21 22.44 11.13
C GLY A 53 6.11 21.52 9.91
N GLY A 54 5.43 20.38 10.04
CA GLY A 54 5.19 19.43 8.98
C GLY A 54 3.94 19.74 8.15
N THR A 55 3.59 18.79 7.29
CA THR A 55 2.34 18.80 6.52
C THR A 55 1.37 17.79 7.11
N VAL A 56 0.14 18.20 7.35
CA VAL A 56 -0.90 17.30 7.87
C VAL A 56 -1.58 16.56 6.73
N VAL A 57 -1.57 15.24 6.82
CA VAL A 57 -2.20 14.34 5.84
C VAL A 57 -3.17 13.40 6.53
N ALA A 58 -4.26 13.05 5.86
CA ALA A 58 -5.19 12.04 6.33
C ALA A 58 -4.69 10.64 5.96
N VAL A 59 -4.64 9.74 6.93
CA VAL A 59 -4.33 8.31 6.76
C VAL A 59 -5.46 7.52 7.42
N GLY A 60 -6.31 6.91 6.59
CA GLY A 60 -7.54 6.27 7.08
C GLY A 60 -8.45 7.28 7.79
N ALA A 61 -8.79 7.00 9.06
CA ALA A 61 -9.60 7.88 9.90
C ALA A 61 -8.78 8.88 10.74
N HIS A 62 -7.46 8.90 10.56
CA HIS A 62 -6.55 9.68 11.39
C HIS A 62 -5.86 10.79 10.59
N HIS A 63 -5.42 11.82 11.31
CA HIS A 63 -4.54 12.84 10.76
C HIS A 63 -3.14 12.61 11.33
N VAL A 64 -2.15 12.65 10.45
CA VAL A 64 -0.74 12.60 10.84
C VAL A 64 -0.05 13.84 10.30
N GLU A 65 0.74 14.48 11.15
CA GLU A 65 1.67 15.52 10.74
C GLU A 65 2.97 14.85 10.27
N VAL A 66 3.25 14.96 8.97
CA VAL A 66 4.46 14.42 8.34
C VAL A 66 5.53 15.50 8.32
N VAL A 67 6.67 15.19 8.93
CA VAL A 67 7.87 16.04 8.98
C VAL A 67 8.96 15.34 8.19
N ALA A 68 9.35 15.97 7.08
CA ALA A 68 10.50 15.56 6.31
C ALA A 68 11.78 16.18 6.89
N HIS A 69 12.84 15.38 6.95
CA HIS A 69 14.17 15.80 7.39
C HIS A 69 15.21 15.57 6.29
N ASP A 70 16.41 16.10 6.53
CA ASP A 70 17.58 15.82 5.70
C ASP A 70 17.84 14.30 5.59
N GLU A 71 18.52 13.91 4.51
CA GLU A 71 18.86 12.53 4.19
C GLU A 71 17.65 11.60 3.98
N GLY A 72 16.44 12.16 3.83
CA GLY A 72 15.22 11.43 3.52
C GLY A 72 14.55 10.77 4.72
N VAL A 73 14.92 11.13 5.96
CA VAL A 73 14.18 10.66 7.15
C VAL A 73 12.81 11.32 7.19
N ILE A 74 11.78 10.54 7.42
CA ILE A 74 10.40 11.01 7.55
C ILE A 74 9.88 10.59 8.93
N ASP A 75 9.53 11.57 9.76
CA ASP A 75 8.76 11.37 10.98
C ASP A 75 7.29 11.69 10.70
N ALA A 76 6.36 10.94 11.31
CA ALA A 76 4.95 11.31 11.28
C ALA A 76 4.30 11.20 12.67
N PHE A 77 3.70 12.29 13.13
CA PHE A 77 3.09 12.40 14.45
C PHE A 77 1.58 12.30 14.32
N LEU A 78 0.96 11.40 15.07
CA LEU A 78 -0.48 11.32 15.09
C LEU A 78 -1.07 12.56 15.77
N LEU A 79 -2.05 13.19 15.14
CA LEU A 79 -2.79 14.30 15.72
C LEU A 79 -4.06 13.78 16.41
N GLY A 80 -4.26 14.20 17.66
CA GLY A 80 -5.37 13.74 18.49
C GLY A 80 -5.04 12.49 19.30
N GLU A 81 -6.07 11.72 19.66
CA GLU A 81 -5.90 10.52 20.48
C GLU A 81 -5.34 9.36 19.64
N ALA A 82 -4.31 8.69 20.18
CA ALA A 82 -3.78 7.47 19.59
C ALA A 82 -4.86 6.38 19.55
N PRO A 83 -5.11 5.74 18.40
CA PRO A 83 -6.06 4.65 18.36
C PRO A 83 -5.62 3.54 19.31
N PRO A 84 -6.57 2.83 19.95
CA PRO A 84 -6.27 1.73 20.87
C PRO A 84 -5.47 0.60 20.21
N VAL A 85 -5.53 0.52 18.88
CA VAL A 85 -4.63 -0.24 18.02
C VAL A 85 -4.02 0.74 17.00
N ALA A 86 -2.84 1.27 17.27
CA ALA A 86 -2.07 1.92 16.21
C ALA A 86 -1.71 0.85 15.17
N GLU A 87 -2.04 1.11 13.91
CA GLU A 87 -1.47 0.32 12.81
C GLU A 87 0.05 0.33 12.98
N THR A 88 0.70 -0.83 12.98
CA THR A 88 2.16 -0.86 13.19
C THR A 88 2.91 -0.16 12.06
N GLN A 89 2.28 -0.02 10.89
CA GLN A 89 2.86 0.61 9.73
C GLN A 89 1.81 1.43 8.98
N ILE A 90 2.22 2.56 8.42
CA ILE A 90 1.44 3.38 7.50
C ILE A 90 2.27 3.70 6.26
N THR A 91 1.63 4.02 5.15
CA THR A 91 2.32 4.53 3.96
C THR A 91 1.89 5.96 3.71
N VAL A 92 2.86 6.86 3.52
CA VAL A 92 2.61 8.25 3.15
C VAL A 92 3.22 8.54 1.77
N SER A 93 2.57 9.39 0.99
CA SER A 93 3.07 9.85 -0.30
C SER A 93 3.87 11.14 -0.10
N VAL A 94 5.15 11.13 -0.46
CA VAL A 94 6.08 12.26 -0.28
C VAL A 94 6.59 12.73 -1.63
N SER A 95 6.55 14.03 -1.90
CA SER A 95 7.12 14.58 -3.13
C SER A 95 8.65 14.58 -3.04
N GLY A 96 9.31 14.12 -4.10
CA GLY A 96 10.76 14.08 -4.21
C GLY A 96 11.35 15.25 -4.98
N ASP A 97 12.66 15.50 -4.79
CA ASP A 97 13.43 16.50 -5.54
C ASP A 97 13.60 16.14 -7.03
N ASP A 98 13.34 14.88 -7.37
CA ASP A 98 13.25 14.36 -8.73
C ASP A 98 11.93 14.74 -9.45
N GLY A 99 10.99 15.36 -8.73
CA GLY A 99 9.68 15.73 -9.24
C GLY A 99 8.66 14.61 -9.25
N GLU A 100 8.98 13.43 -8.70
CA GLU A 100 8.06 12.30 -8.56
C GLU A 100 7.48 12.22 -7.14
N VAL A 101 6.39 11.46 -6.98
CA VAL A 101 5.79 11.18 -5.67
C VAL A 101 6.17 9.77 -5.26
N HIS A 102 6.78 9.64 -4.08
CA HIS A 102 7.32 8.39 -3.57
C HIS A 102 6.49 7.88 -2.39
N PRO A 103 6.02 6.62 -2.42
CA PRO A 103 5.41 6.00 -1.25
C PRO A 103 6.49 5.66 -0.22
N VAL A 104 6.33 6.15 1.00
CA VAL A 104 7.25 5.92 2.11
C VAL A 104 6.53 5.12 3.19
N LEU A 105 7.03 3.91 3.45
CA LEU A 105 6.55 3.06 4.54
C LEU A 105 7.12 3.57 5.87
N LEU A 106 6.24 3.92 6.80
CA LEU A 106 6.59 4.36 8.14
C LEU A 106 6.16 3.30 9.15
N THR A 107 6.99 3.05 10.17
CA THR A 107 6.72 2.11 11.25
C THR A 107 6.43 2.86 12.54
N TRP A 108 5.48 2.39 13.34
CA TRP A 108 5.17 2.97 14.64
C TRP A 108 6.28 2.69 15.67
N HIS A 109 6.74 3.74 16.34
CA HIS A 109 7.72 3.68 17.42
C HIS A 109 7.04 4.06 18.75
N PRO A 110 6.51 3.10 19.54
CA PRO A 110 5.69 3.40 20.70
C PRO A 110 6.44 4.15 21.82
N SER A 111 7.75 3.97 21.92
CA SER A 111 8.60 4.72 22.87
C SER A 111 8.78 6.19 22.50
N GLU A 112 8.56 6.53 21.23
CA GLU A 112 8.78 7.87 20.67
C GLU A 112 7.45 8.56 20.32
N GLY A 113 6.34 7.82 20.32
CA GLY A 113 5.01 8.36 20.02
C GLY A 113 4.85 8.85 18.58
N ARG A 114 5.62 8.28 17.64
CA ARG A 114 5.64 8.69 16.22
C ARG A 114 5.83 7.49 15.30
N TYR A 115 5.42 7.66 14.05
CA TYR A 115 5.87 6.81 12.96
C TYR A 115 7.19 7.34 12.42
N GLN A 116 8.06 6.43 11.96
CA GLN A 116 9.30 6.81 11.27
C GLN A 116 9.57 5.88 10.09
N GLY A 117 10.12 6.46 9.03
CA GLY A 117 10.64 5.72 7.89
C GLY A 117 11.66 6.54 7.12
N ARG A 118 12.06 6.05 5.95
CA ARG A 118 13.02 6.71 5.09
C ARG A 118 12.60 6.65 3.64
N MET A 119 12.64 7.79 2.97
CA MET A 119 12.55 7.90 1.53
C MET A 119 13.89 7.48 0.91
N HIS A 120 13.83 6.57 -0.05
CA HIS A 120 15.01 6.09 -0.77
C HIS A 120 15.00 6.64 -2.20
N HIS A 121 16.19 6.71 -2.83
CA HIS A 121 16.40 7.13 -4.23
C HIS A 121 16.14 8.60 -4.57
N ALA A 122 15.45 9.35 -3.73
CA ALA A 122 15.28 10.81 -3.81
C ALA A 122 15.24 11.44 -2.41
N GLN A 123 15.28 12.76 -2.32
CA GLN A 123 15.08 13.54 -1.11
C GLN A 123 13.70 14.20 -1.09
N PRO A 124 13.07 14.33 0.09
CA PRO A 124 11.80 15.03 0.22
C PRO A 124 11.97 16.54 -0.04
N ILE A 125 10.93 17.17 -0.61
CA ILE A 125 10.83 18.62 -0.84
C ILE A 125 9.71 19.29 -0.07
#